data_AF-A0A2U3Q6H1-F1
#
_entry.id   AF-A0A2U3Q6H1-F1
#
_cell.length_a   1.000
_cell.length_b   1.000
_cell.length_c   1.000
_cell.angle_alpha   90.00
_cell.angle_beta   90.00
_cell.angle_gamma   90.00
#
_symmetry.space_group_name_H-M   'P 1'
#
loop_
_entity.id
_entity.type
_entity.pdbx_description
1 polymer ?
#
loop_
_entity_poly.entity_id
_entity_poly.type
_entity_poly.pdbx_seq_one_letter_code
_entity_poly.pdbx_strand_id
1 'polypeptide(L)' 'MQNNREAENKLKGIFEKYPTRQERYQAASNAFAIRAGSMQDAVFRLWFDERHKEFERNQST' A
#
# COMPACT_ATOMS: atom_id res chain seq x y z
N MET A 1 12.42 0.17 14.30
CA MET A 1 11.77 -0.86 13.46
C MET A 1 10.26 -1.03 13.70
N GLN A 2 9.64 -0.35 14.68
CA GLN A 2 8.21 -0.47 14.99
C GLN A 2 7.29 0.17 13.92
N ASN A 3 7.65 1.36 13.40
CA ASN A 3 6.87 2.08 12.40
C ASN A 3 6.63 1.31 11.08
N ASN A 4 7.60 0.50 10.64
CA ASN A 4 7.44 -0.29 9.41
C ASN A 4 6.42 -1.42 9.59
N ARG A 5 6.40 -2.07 10.75
CA ARG A 5 5.50 -3.19 11.03
C ARG A 5 4.04 -2.74 11.12
N GLU A 6 3.81 -1.56 11.69
CA GLU A 6 2.47 -0.94 11.71
C GLU A 6 2.00 -0.50 10.33
N ALA A 7 2.90 0.08 9.51
CA ALA A 7 2.60 0.42 8.14
C ALA A 7 2.24 -0.82 7.30
N GLU A 8 2.99 -1.91 7.45
CA GLU A 8 2.72 -3.18 6.76
C GLU A 8 1.39 -3.80 7.18
N ASN A 9 1.05 -3.80 8.47
CA ASN A 9 -0.24 -4.30 8.94
C ASN A 9 -1.42 -3.46 8.41
N LYS A 10 -1.29 -2.13 8.39
CA LYS A 10 -2.29 -1.24 7.78
C LYS A 10 -2.46 -1.55 6.29
N LEU A 11 -1.37 -1.79 5.56
CA LEU A 11 -1.42 -2.19 4.15
C LEU A 11 -2.11 -3.53 3.95
N LYS A 12 -1.76 -4.55 4.72
CA LYS A 12 -2.43 -5.86 4.61
C LYS A 12 -3.95 -5.75 4.73
N GLY A 13 -4.43 -5.02 5.75
CA GLY A 13 -5.88 -4.81 5.91
C GLY A 13 -6.53 -4.06 4.73
N ILE A 14 -5.80 -3.18 4.06
CA ILE A 14 -6.27 -2.51 2.84
C ILE A 14 -6.34 -3.50 1.67
N PHE A 15 -5.34 -4.36 1.51
CA PHE A 15 -5.31 -5.37 0.46
C PHE A 15 -6.42 -6.41 0.58
N GLU A 16 -6.78 -6.77 1.81
CA GLU A 16 -7.89 -7.69 2.11
C GLU A 16 -9.26 -7.05 1.86
N LYS A 17 -9.40 -5.75 2.18
CA LYS A 17 -10.69 -5.05 2.08
C LYS A 17 -11.02 -4.60 0.65
N TYR A 18 -10.03 -4.22 -0.13
CA TYR A 18 -10.23 -3.65 -1.46
C TYR A 18 -9.76 -4.62 -2.55
N PRO A 19 -10.65 -5.03 -3.49
CA PRO A 19 -10.34 -6.06 -4.47
C PRO A 19 -9.46 -5.56 -5.61
N THR A 20 -9.54 -4.27 -5.96
CA THR A 20 -8.79 -3.72 -7.10
C THR A 20 -7.53 -2.97 -6.65
N ARG A 21 -6.50 -3.00 -7.50
CA ARG A 21 -5.25 -2.25 -7.27
C ARG A 21 -5.49 -0.75 -7.11
N GLN A 22 -6.40 -0.17 -7.89
CA GLN A 22 -6.72 1.25 -7.81
C GLN A 22 -7.35 1.63 -6.46
N GLU A 23 -8.31 0.84 -5.97
CA GLU A 23 -8.93 1.08 -4.67
C GLU A 23 -7.93 0.91 -3.53
N ARG A 24 -7.07 -0.12 -3.59
CA ARG A 24 -5.99 -0.33 -2.60
C ARG A 24 -5.05 0.87 -2.55
N TYR A 25 -4.64 1.38 -3.71
CA TYR A 25 -3.78 2.55 -3.80
C TYR A 25 -4.45 3.77 -3.18
N GLN A 26 -5.70 4.06 -3.55
CA GLN A 26 -6.43 5.22 -3.02
C GLN A 26 -6.62 5.14 -1.50
N ALA A 27 -6.98 3.96 -0.99
CA ALA A 27 -7.14 3.73 0.43
C ALA A 27 -5.82 3.84 1.19
N ALA A 28 -4.72 3.34 0.63
CA ALA A 28 -3.39 3.47 1.21
C ALA A 28 -2.92 4.92 1.21
N SER A 29 -3.05 5.63 0.08
CA SER A 29 -2.73 7.06 -0.02
C SER A 29 -3.47 7.86 1.06
N ASN A 30 -4.76 7.60 1.27
CA ASN A 30 -5.54 8.26 2.31
C ASN A 30 -5.07 7.87 3.73
N ALA A 31 -4.81 6.58 3.98
CA ALA A 31 -4.39 6.08 5.29
C ALA A 31 -3.01 6.61 5.73
N PHE A 32 -2.13 6.89 4.77
CA PHE A 32 -0.80 7.47 4.99
C PHE A 32 -0.77 9.00 4.78
N ALA A 33 -1.93 9.65 4.58
CA ALA A 33 -2.05 11.09 4.31
C ALA A 33 -1.18 11.59 3.14
N ILE A 34 -1.00 10.75 2.13
CA ILE A 34 -0.25 11.06 0.91
C ILE A 34 -1.13 11.86 -0.03
N ARG A 35 -0.66 13.05 -0.41
CA ARG A 35 -1.35 13.92 -1.35
C ARG A 35 -1.01 13.53 -2.79
N ALA A 36 -2.02 13.20 -3.59
CA ALA A 36 -1.86 12.88 -5.00
C ALA A 36 -1.10 13.98 -5.76
N GLY A 37 -0.14 13.57 -6.60
CA GLY A 37 0.67 14.48 -7.40
C GLY A 37 1.81 15.18 -6.64
N SER A 38 1.98 14.92 -5.35
CA SER A 38 3.16 15.38 -4.60
C SER A 38 4.40 14.52 -4.93
N MET A 39 5.60 15.03 -4.61
CA MET A 39 6.82 14.22 -4.72
C MET A 39 6.77 12.97 -3.82
N GLN A 40 6.09 13.06 -2.68
CA GLN A 40 5.89 11.95 -1.75
C GLN A 40 4.97 10.89 -2.34
N ASP A 41 3.97 11.27 -3.13
CA ASP A 41 3.09 10.35 -3.87
C ASP A 41 3.86 9.53 -4.89
N ALA A 42 4.81 10.13 -5.61
CA ALA A 42 5.67 9.39 -6.54
C ALA A 42 6.53 8.34 -5.82
N VAL A 43 7.15 8.70 -4.69
CA VAL A 43 7.95 7.77 -3.88
C VAL A 43 7.08 6.68 -3.25
N PHE A 44 5.92 7.08 -2.71
CA PHE A 44 4.96 6.17 -2.10
C PHE A 44 4.42 5.17 -3.09
N ARG A 45 4.12 5.59 -4.32
CA ARG A 45 3.63 4.71 -5.40
C ARG A 45 4.63 3.63 -5.78
N LEU A 46 5.91 3.99 -5.90
CA LEU A 46 6.97 3.01 -6.17
C LEU A 46 7.07 1.97 -5.05
N TRP A 47 7.06 2.44 -3.80
CA TRP A 47 7.09 1.55 -2.64
C TRP A 47 5.82 0.67 -2.54
N PHE A 48 4.64 1.25 -2.77
CA PHE A 48 3.36 0.56 -2.76
C PHE A 48 3.31 -0.56 -3.82
N ASP A 49 3.79 -0.29 -5.04
CA ASP A 49 3.78 -1.27 -6.13
C ASP A 49 4.69 -2.47 -5.84
N GLU A 50 5.85 -2.26 -5.22
CA GLU A 50 6.73 -3.35 -4.80
C GLU A 50 6.06 -4.21 -3.72
N ARG A 51 5.38 -3.59 -2.75
CA ARG A 51 4.60 -4.31 -1.73
C ARG A 51 3.39 -5.03 -2.31
N HIS A 52 2.74 -4.45 -3.31
CA HIS A 52 1.60 -5.09 -3.98
C HIS A 52 2.00 -6.41 -4.63
N LYS A 53 3.12 -6.42 -5.36
CA LYS A 53 3.67 -7.64 -5.98
C LYS A 53 4.05 -8.68 -4.93
N GLU A 54 4.66 -8.27 -3.82
CA GLU A 54 5.03 -9.18 -2.72
C GLU A 54 3.80 -9.86 -2.13
N PHE A 55 2.71 -9.12 -1.88
CA PHE A 55 1.47 -9.69 -1.36
C PHE A 55 0.78 -10.63 -2.36
N GLU A 56 0.74 -10.29 -3.64
CA GLU A 56 0.15 -11.16 -4.68
C GLU A 56 0.90 -12.49 -4.82
N ARG A 57 2.23 -12.48 -4.68
CA ARG A 57 3.05 -13.71 -4.68
C ARG A 57 2.74 -14.60 -3.47
N ASN A 58 2.61 -14.00 -2.29
CA ASN A 58 2.36 -14.72 -1.05
C ASN A 58 0.94 -15.29 -0.94
N GLN A 59 -0.05 -14.73 -1.65
CA GLN A 59 -1.43 -15.27 -1.70
C GLN A 59 -1.60 -16.42 -2.70
N SER A 60 -0.64 -16.60 -3.62
CA SER A 60 -0.67 -17.66 -4.65
C SER A 60 0.06 -18.94 -4.22
N THR A 61 0.52 -19.00 -2.97
CA THR A 61 1.22 -20.15 -2.36
C THR A 61 0.36 -20.75 -1.26
#